data_AF-A0A382GA13-F1
#
_entry.id   AF-A0A382GA13-F1
#
_cell.length_a   1.000
_cell.length_b   1.000
_cell.length_c   1.000
_cell.angle_alpha   90.00
_cell.angle_beta   90.00
_cell.angle_gamma   90.00
#
_symmetry.space_group_name_H-M   'P 1'
#
loop_
_entity.id
_entity.type
_entity.pdbx_description
1 polymer ?
#
loop_
_entity_poly.entity_id
_entity_poly.type
_entity_poly.pdbx_seq_one_letter_code
_entity_poly.pdbx_strand_id
1 'polypeptide(L)'
;MFQYILIILFLSVGLIATEVFSFAEEFPQVIMNGEQISNAFTGGLNKPKIQWLDHDEDGDIDLFLSDMDGHLRYYENRGNSSEHDFILRNSHFQHILPAGWFAFRDLDLDGDLDLATQNISALWGGYSGIRIYTNTNGEYLVSADTLFTISGEPMLTEVQSTPTFADIDNDGDEDFFTGGSLSGTVTYFEN
;
A
#
# COMPACT_ATOMS: atom_id res chain seq x y z
N MET A 1 -51.12 65.70 5.43
CA MET A 1 -51.49 64.30 5.14
C MET A 1 -50.32 63.72 4.36
N PHE A 2 -49.47 62.93 5.02
CA PHE A 2 -48.18 62.47 4.46
C PHE A 2 -48.38 61.26 3.53
N GLN A 3 -47.68 61.26 2.40
CA GLN A 3 -47.72 60.22 1.38
C GLN A 3 -46.47 59.34 1.55
N TYR A 4 -46.65 58.06 1.87
CA TYR A 4 -45.54 57.11 2.01
C TYR A 4 -45.28 56.40 0.67
N ILE A 5 -44.03 56.43 0.23
CA ILE A 5 -43.52 55.70 -0.94
C ILE A 5 -42.99 54.34 -0.45
N LEU A 6 -43.52 53.26 -1.01
CA LEU A 6 -43.06 51.89 -0.75
C LEU A 6 -41.92 51.57 -1.73
N ILE A 7 -40.71 51.36 -1.21
CA ILE A 7 -39.55 50.88 -1.98
C ILE A 7 -39.42 49.38 -1.70
N ILE A 8 -39.59 48.56 -2.74
CA ILE A 8 -39.36 47.11 -2.66
C ILE A 8 -37.95 46.82 -3.16
N LEU A 9 -37.07 46.43 -2.24
CA LEU A 9 -35.72 45.93 -2.55
C LEU A 9 -35.80 44.45 -2.93
N PHE A 10 -35.44 44.11 -4.17
CA PHE A 10 -35.17 42.73 -4.55
C PHE A 10 -33.75 42.35 -4.12
N LEU A 11 -33.63 41.50 -3.08
CA LEU A 11 -32.40 40.77 -2.82
C LEU A 11 -32.30 39.60 -3.81
N SER A 12 -31.40 39.70 -4.79
CA SER A 12 -30.99 38.55 -5.59
C SER A 12 -29.98 37.72 -4.79
N VAL A 13 -30.40 36.57 -4.27
CA VAL A 13 -29.47 35.59 -3.70
C VAL A 13 -28.83 34.86 -4.88
N GLY A 14 -27.55 35.14 -5.15
CA GLY A 14 -26.77 34.41 -6.15
C GLY A 14 -26.57 32.97 -5.67
N LEU A 15 -27.03 31.99 -6.44
CA LEU A 15 -26.64 30.60 -6.25
C LEU A 15 -25.15 30.47 -6.59
N ILE A 16 -24.32 30.21 -5.58
CA ILE A 16 -22.97 29.69 -5.78
C ILE A 16 -23.13 28.19 -5.97
N ALA A 17 -23.15 27.72 -7.22
CA ALA A 17 -22.97 26.30 -7.49
C ALA A 17 -21.50 25.96 -7.15
N THR A 18 -21.29 25.21 -6.07
CA THR A 18 -20.02 24.53 -5.84
C THR A 18 -20.08 23.23 -6.60
N GLU A 19 -19.26 23.08 -7.62
CA GLU A 19 -19.01 21.78 -8.25
C GLU A 19 -18.32 20.89 -7.21
N VAL A 20 -18.99 19.81 -6.84
CA VAL A 20 -18.42 18.78 -5.96
C VAL A 20 -17.83 17.71 -6.87
N PHE A 21 -16.50 17.59 -6.84
CA PHE A 21 -15.81 16.50 -7.53
C PHE A 21 -15.73 15.30 -6.59
N SER A 22 -16.04 14.12 -7.10
CA SER A 22 -15.76 12.83 -6.45
C SER A 22 -14.60 12.14 -7.14
N PHE A 23 -13.89 11.28 -6.42
CA PHE A 23 -12.97 10.35 -7.05
C PHE A 23 -13.78 9.38 -7.91
N ALA A 24 -13.36 9.13 -9.15
CA ALA A 24 -13.96 8.08 -9.96
C ALA A 24 -13.33 6.76 -9.52
N GLU A 25 -14.11 5.87 -8.91
CA GLU A 25 -13.64 4.52 -8.55
C GLU A 25 -13.48 3.63 -9.78
N GLU A 26 -14.22 3.91 -10.87
CA GLU A 26 -14.08 3.19 -12.13
C GLU A 26 -13.01 3.81 -13.03
N PHE A 27 -12.04 2.99 -13.43
CA PHE A 27 -10.99 3.38 -14.36
C PHE A 27 -11.57 3.56 -15.77
N PRO A 28 -11.26 4.67 -16.46
CA PRO A 28 -11.67 4.82 -17.84
C PRO A 28 -11.13 3.66 -18.69
N GLN A 29 -11.96 3.13 -19.60
CA GLN A 29 -11.53 2.09 -20.52
C GLN A 29 -10.71 2.69 -21.65
N VAL A 30 -9.58 2.05 -21.99
CA VAL A 30 -8.80 2.40 -23.18
C VAL A 30 -9.02 1.34 -24.23
N ILE A 31 -9.51 1.74 -25.39
CA ILE A 31 -9.76 0.85 -26.53
C ILE A 31 -8.73 1.16 -27.61
N MET A 32 -7.95 0.16 -28.01
CA MET A 32 -7.04 0.22 -29.15
C MET A 32 -7.39 -0.87 -30.15
N ASN A 33 -7.57 -0.50 -31.42
CA ASN A 33 -7.93 -1.43 -32.50
C ASN A 33 -9.21 -2.26 -32.26
N GLY A 34 -10.15 -1.73 -31.47
CA GLY A 34 -11.40 -2.42 -31.12
C GLY A 34 -11.29 -3.37 -29.93
N GLU A 35 -10.11 -3.47 -29.31
CA GLU A 35 -9.86 -4.27 -28.12
C GLU A 35 -9.65 -3.35 -26.91
N GLN A 36 -10.24 -3.72 -25.77
CA GLN A 36 -9.96 -3.03 -24.52
C GLN A 36 -8.58 -3.43 -24.01
N ILE A 37 -7.73 -2.46 -23.74
CA ILE A 37 -6.44 -2.68 -23.10
C ILE A 37 -6.69 -2.86 -21.60
N SER A 38 -6.25 -3.99 -21.05
CA SER A 38 -6.20 -4.20 -19.61
C SER A 38 -5.16 -3.28 -18.97
N ASN A 39 -5.48 -2.73 -17.79
CA ASN A 39 -4.53 -1.96 -16.97
C ASN A 39 -3.89 -0.76 -17.71
N ALA A 40 -4.59 -0.14 -18.66
CA ALA A 40 -4.00 0.85 -19.57
C ALA A 40 -3.39 2.09 -18.89
N PHE A 41 -3.77 2.39 -17.65
CA PHE A 41 -3.28 3.52 -16.86
C PHE A 41 -2.33 3.11 -15.72
N THR A 42 -1.84 1.87 -15.70
CA THR A 42 -0.90 1.41 -14.65
C THR A 42 0.56 1.74 -14.97
N GLY A 43 0.84 2.24 -16.18
CA GLY A 43 2.18 2.72 -16.56
C GLY A 43 2.56 4.03 -15.85
N GLY A 44 3.86 4.21 -15.57
CA GLY A 44 4.39 5.41 -14.90
C GLY A 44 4.91 5.19 -13.47
N LEU A 45 5.09 3.93 -13.06
CA LEU A 45 5.57 3.57 -11.72
C LEU A 45 6.97 4.14 -11.44
N ASN A 46 7.14 4.67 -10.25
CA ASN A 46 8.36 5.26 -9.73
C ASN A 46 8.89 4.45 -8.54
N LYS A 47 9.96 3.67 -8.77
CA LYS A 47 10.57 2.75 -7.79
C LYS A 47 9.60 1.70 -7.24
N PRO A 48 8.92 0.92 -8.10
CA PRO A 48 8.00 -0.08 -7.61
C PRO A 48 8.71 -1.15 -6.77
N LYS A 49 8.03 -1.62 -5.72
CA LYS A 49 8.36 -2.88 -5.04
C LYS A 49 7.27 -3.88 -5.32
N ILE A 50 7.65 -5.14 -5.46
CA ILE A 50 6.73 -6.22 -5.81
C ILE A 50 6.91 -7.41 -4.87
N GLN A 51 5.82 -8.12 -4.63
CA GLN A 51 5.80 -9.45 -4.03
C GLN A 51 4.87 -10.33 -4.87
N TRP A 52 5.21 -11.60 -4.97
CA TRP A 52 4.44 -12.61 -5.69
C TRP A 52 3.99 -13.67 -4.69
N LEU A 53 2.69 -13.90 -4.58
CA LEU A 53 2.11 -14.92 -3.70
C LEU A 53 0.73 -15.31 -4.23
N ASP A 54 0.27 -16.51 -3.85
CA ASP A 54 -1.11 -16.94 -4.05
C ASP A 54 -1.96 -16.33 -2.92
N HIS A 55 -2.67 -15.24 -3.20
CA HIS A 55 -3.34 -14.46 -2.15
C HIS A 55 -4.76 -14.96 -1.84
N ASP A 56 -5.45 -15.45 -2.87
CA ASP A 56 -6.81 -15.97 -2.74
C ASP A 56 -6.89 -17.50 -2.64
N GLU A 57 -5.73 -18.16 -2.53
CA GLU A 57 -5.56 -19.61 -2.33
C GLU A 57 -6.13 -20.45 -3.48
N ASP A 58 -6.11 -19.90 -4.69
CA ASP A 58 -6.64 -20.56 -5.89
C ASP A 58 -5.59 -21.39 -6.65
N GLY A 59 -4.33 -21.33 -6.20
CA GLY A 59 -3.19 -22.07 -6.74
C GLY A 59 -2.44 -21.33 -7.85
N ASP A 60 -2.84 -20.11 -8.17
CA ASP A 60 -2.11 -19.24 -9.08
C ASP A 60 -1.43 -18.06 -8.35
N ILE A 61 -0.42 -17.45 -8.99
CA ILE A 61 0.44 -16.47 -8.30
C ILE A 61 0.03 -15.06 -8.69
N ASP A 62 -0.38 -14.31 -7.70
CA ASP A 62 -0.77 -12.91 -7.80
C ASP A 62 0.40 -11.94 -7.66
N LEU A 63 0.13 -10.68 -8.00
CA LEU A 63 1.09 -9.59 -7.91
C LEU A 63 0.61 -8.52 -6.93
N PHE A 64 1.37 -8.34 -5.86
CA PHE A 64 1.33 -7.12 -5.06
C PHE A 64 2.40 -6.15 -5.51
N LEU A 65 2.03 -4.87 -5.60
CA LEU A 65 2.93 -3.82 -6.07
C LEU A 65 2.72 -2.53 -5.26
N SER A 66 3.79 -1.97 -4.70
CA SER A 66 3.79 -0.60 -4.18
C SER A 66 4.48 0.34 -5.15
N ASP A 67 4.08 1.61 -5.14
CA ASP A 67 4.71 2.70 -5.89
C ASP A 67 5.09 3.85 -4.94
N MET A 68 5.86 4.84 -5.42
CA MET A 68 6.27 6.00 -4.61
C MET A 68 5.11 6.94 -4.23
N ASP A 69 3.91 6.74 -4.78
CA ASP A 69 2.70 7.36 -4.25
C ASP A 69 2.27 6.77 -2.90
N GLY A 70 2.93 5.71 -2.45
CA GLY A 70 2.74 5.05 -1.18
C GLY A 70 1.65 3.98 -1.21
N HIS A 71 0.92 3.79 -2.32
CA HIS A 71 -0.20 2.86 -2.35
C HIS A 71 0.25 1.43 -2.69
N LEU A 72 -0.21 0.48 -1.87
CA LEU A 72 -0.15 -0.94 -2.20
C LEU A 72 -1.30 -1.30 -3.16
N ARG A 73 -0.97 -2.02 -4.22
CA ARG A 73 -1.88 -2.47 -5.27
C ARG A 73 -1.89 -3.99 -5.31
N TYR A 74 -3.06 -4.55 -5.59
CA TYR A 74 -3.26 -5.98 -5.76
C TYR A 74 -3.74 -6.26 -7.18
N TYR A 75 -3.00 -7.10 -7.89
CA TYR A 75 -3.36 -7.65 -9.18
C TYR A 75 -3.59 -9.15 -9.01
N GLU A 76 -4.84 -9.57 -9.17
CA GLU A 76 -5.18 -10.99 -9.21
C GLU A 76 -4.80 -11.54 -10.58
N ASN A 77 -4.09 -12.65 -10.60
CA ASN A 77 -4.00 -13.46 -11.79
C ASN A 77 -5.23 -14.38 -11.82
N ARG A 78 -5.96 -14.37 -12.93
CA ARG A 78 -7.11 -15.26 -13.15
C ARG A 78 -6.81 -16.38 -14.14
N GLY A 79 -5.54 -16.45 -14.51
CA GLY A 79 -5.03 -17.30 -15.55
C GLY A 79 -4.67 -18.66 -15.00
N ASN A 80 -3.53 -19.17 -15.44
CA ASN A 80 -2.87 -20.30 -14.83
C ASN A 80 -1.36 -20.14 -15.00
N SER A 81 -0.59 -21.13 -14.58
CA SER A 81 0.87 -21.11 -14.66
C SER A 81 1.45 -20.99 -16.09
N SER A 82 0.64 -21.21 -17.13
CA SER A 82 1.06 -21.17 -18.54
C SER A 82 0.51 -19.96 -19.31
N GLU A 83 -0.62 -19.40 -18.88
CA GLU A 83 -1.26 -18.24 -19.48
C GLU A 83 -1.76 -17.32 -18.35
N HIS A 84 -1.00 -16.26 -18.07
CA HIS A 84 -1.35 -15.31 -17.00
C HIS A 84 -2.37 -14.25 -17.50
N ASP A 85 -3.33 -13.91 -16.64
CA ASP A 85 -4.32 -12.85 -16.89
C ASP A 85 -4.46 -11.95 -15.65
N PHE A 86 -3.55 -10.97 -15.53
CA PHE A 86 -3.53 -10.04 -14.40
C PHE A 86 -4.59 -8.94 -14.55
N ILE A 87 -5.45 -8.82 -13.55
CA ILE A 87 -6.37 -7.70 -13.41
C ILE A 87 -6.11 -6.90 -12.13
N LEU A 88 -6.10 -5.57 -12.25
CA LEU A 88 -6.05 -4.72 -11.07
C LEU A 88 -7.35 -4.88 -10.26
N ARG A 89 -7.25 -5.53 -9.10
CA ARG A 89 -8.38 -5.69 -8.16
C ARG A 89 -8.50 -4.51 -7.24
N ASN A 90 -7.38 -4.04 -6.70
CA ASN A 90 -7.35 -2.89 -5.80
C ASN A 90 -6.19 -1.98 -6.16
N SER A 91 -6.48 -0.71 -6.42
CA SER A 91 -5.47 0.33 -6.57
C SER A 91 -4.95 0.86 -5.23
N HIS A 92 -5.70 0.62 -4.16
CA HIS A 92 -5.43 1.04 -2.78
C HIS A 92 -5.78 -0.12 -1.83
N PHE A 93 -5.03 -1.22 -1.90
CA PHE A 93 -5.29 -2.43 -1.12
C PHE A 93 -5.38 -2.09 0.37
N GLN A 94 -6.59 -2.21 0.92
CA GLN A 94 -6.97 -1.91 2.31
C GLN A 94 -6.44 -0.58 2.86
N HIS A 95 -6.17 0.39 1.97
CA HIS A 95 -5.51 1.66 2.31
C HIS A 95 -4.17 1.51 3.06
N ILE A 96 -3.46 0.40 2.84
CA ILE A 96 -2.12 0.17 3.39
C ILE A 96 -1.10 0.98 2.58
N LEU A 97 -0.21 1.67 3.30
CA LEU A 97 0.70 2.65 2.73
C LEU A 97 2.17 2.36 3.07
N PRO A 98 2.83 1.40 2.39
CA PRO A 98 4.25 1.14 2.58
C PRO A 98 5.09 2.31 2.05
N ALA A 99 6.00 2.84 2.86
CA ALA A 99 6.82 3.98 2.42
C ALA A 99 7.90 3.61 1.38
N GLY A 100 8.44 2.39 1.43
CA GLY A 100 9.58 2.03 0.59
C GLY A 100 9.77 0.54 0.36
N TRP A 101 9.27 -0.31 1.26
CA TRP A 101 9.26 -1.75 1.11
C TRP A 101 8.07 -2.36 1.86
N PHE A 102 7.68 -3.56 1.43
CA PHE A 102 6.73 -4.43 2.09
C PHE A 102 7.10 -5.90 1.85
N ALA A 103 6.67 -6.79 2.74
CA ALA A 103 6.88 -8.23 2.65
C ALA A 103 5.71 -8.98 3.29
N PHE A 104 5.22 -10.01 2.61
CA PHE A 104 4.22 -10.93 3.15
C PHE A 104 4.90 -12.14 3.78
N ARG A 105 4.57 -12.46 5.03
CA ARG A 105 5.20 -13.52 5.83
C ARG A 105 4.24 -14.00 6.92
N ASP A 106 4.30 -15.26 7.29
CA ASP A 106 3.57 -15.81 8.45
C ASP A 106 4.37 -15.46 9.71
N LEU A 107 4.09 -14.31 10.32
CA LEU A 107 4.92 -13.75 11.41
C LEU A 107 4.49 -14.25 12.79
N ASP A 108 3.25 -14.71 12.94
CA ASP A 108 2.73 -15.29 14.18
C ASP A 108 2.53 -16.81 14.15
N LEU A 109 2.94 -17.45 13.05
CA LEU A 109 2.99 -18.90 12.84
C LEU A 109 1.60 -19.56 12.88
N ASP A 110 0.57 -18.85 12.42
CA ASP A 110 -0.80 -19.35 12.37
C ASP A 110 -1.20 -19.95 11.00
N GLY A 111 -0.32 -19.80 10.01
CA GLY A 111 -0.45 -20.36 8.67
C GLY A 111 -1.05 -19.41 7.63
N ASP A 112 -1.45 -18.20 8.00
CA ASP A 112 -1.77 -17.14 7.05
C ASP A 112 -0.62 -16.11 6.91
N LEU A 113 -0.59 -15.37 5.79
CA LEU A 113 0.49 -14.40 5.56
C LEU A 113 0.10 -13.01 6.08
N ASP A 114 0.81 -12.57 7.12
CA ASP A 114 0.87 -11.19 7.60
C ASP A 114 1.63 -10.27 6.64
N LEU A 115 1.62 -8.97 6.94
CA LEU A 115 2.30 -7.96 6.15
C LEU A 115 3.21 -7.08 7.00
N ALA A 116 4.52 -7.14 6.74
CA ALA A 116 5.49 -6.20 7.24
C ALA A 116 5.71 -5.06 6.23
N THR A 117 5.77 -3.82 6.69
CA THR A 117 5.99 -2.64 5.84
C THR A 117 6.96 -1.65 6.46
N GLN A 118 7.59 -0.81 5.63
CA GLN A 118 8.16 0.42 6.12
C GLN A 118 7.06 1.39 6.54
N ASN A 119 7.17 1.93 7.75
CA ASN A 119 6.22 2.90 8.28
C ASN A 119 6.07 4.10 7.32
N ILE A 120 4.82 4.47 7.02
CA ILE A 120 4.47 5.55 6.09
C ILE A 120 5.16 6.88 6.40
N SER A 121 5.44 7.15 7.68
CA SER A 121 6.09 8.39 8.12
C SER A 121 7.43 8.64 7.41
N ALA A 122 8.12 7.60 6.96
CA ALA A 122 9.37 7.69 6.23
C ALA A 122 9.24 8.43 4.88
N LEU A 123 8.06 8.41 4.25
CA LEU A 123 7.80 9.18 3.02
C LEU A 123 7.98 10.69 3.23
N TRP A 124 7.77 11.17 4.46
CA TRP A 124 7.77 12.59 4.81
C TRP A 124 8.99 12.97 5.65
N GLY A 125 10.06 12.14 5.59
CA GLY A 125 11.28 12.32 6.37
C GLY A 125 11.11 12.02 7.87
N GLY A 126 10.03 11.34 8.24
CA GLY A 126 9.75 10.91 9.59
C GLY A 126 10.43 9.59 9.94
N TYR A 127 9.91 8.98 11.01
CA TYR A 127 10.38 7.71 11.55
C TYR A 127 10.22 6.55 10.54
N SER A 128 11.26 5.74 10.37
CA SER A 128 11.37 4.71 9.33
C SER A 128 11.37 3.29 9.89
N GLY A 129 10.54 3.06 10.91
CA GLY A 129 10.44 1.75 11.53
C GLY A 129 9.62 0.73 10.74
N ILE A 130 9.52 -0.46 11.32
CA ILE A 130 8.85 -1.62 10.73
C ILE A 130 7.44 -1.71 11.30
N ARG A 131 6.42 -1.48 10.46
CA ARG A 131 5.01 -1.64 10.84
C ARG A 131 4.52 -3.02 10.43
N ILE A 132 3.87 -3.72 11.35
CA ILE A 132 3.29 -5.05 11.13
C ILE A 132 1.77 -4.94 11.07
N TYR A 133 1.20 -5.64 10.11
CA TYR A 133 -0.23 -5.85 9.96
C TYR A 133 -0.49 -7.35 10.07
N THR A 134 -1.24 -7.75 11.09
CA THR A 134 -1.68 -9.14 11.24
C THR A 134 -2.86 -9.38 10.32
N ASN A 135 -2.81 -10.47 9.55
CA ASN A 135 -3.92 -10.91 8.74
C ASN A 135 -4.93 -11.65 9.61
N THR A 136 -6.22 -11.42 9.37
CA THR A 136 -7.29 -12.13 10.06
C THR A 136 -8.43 -12.33 9.08
N ASN A 137 -8.43 -13.48 8.41
CA ASN A 137 -9.40 -13.81 7.35
C ASN A 137 -9.42 -12.79 6.20
N GLY A 138 -8.24 -12.36 5.75
CA GLY A 138 -8.06 -11.43 4.64
C GLY A 138 -8.10 -9.95 5.03
N GLU A 139 -8.34 -9.61 6.30
CA GLU A 139 -8.28 -8.24 6.81
C GLU A 139 -6.94 -8.00 7.52
N TYR A 140 -6.18 -7.00 7.07
CA TYR A 140 -4.85 -6.66 7.60
C TYR A 140 -4.95 -5.53 8.63
N LEU A 141 -4.83 -5.88 9.91
CA LEU A 141 -4.93 -4.93 11.03
C LEU A 141 -3.57 -4.62 11.63
N VAL A 142 -3.31 -3.35 11.94
CA VAL A 142 -2.04 -2.94 12.56
C VAL A 142 -1.90 -3.62 13.94
N SER A 143 -0.94 -4.53 14.06
CA SER A 143 -0.58 -5.20 15.31
C SER A 143 0.63 -4.56 15.97
N ALA A 144 1.53 -3.95 15.18
CA ALA A 144 2.64 -3.14 15.69
C ALA A 144 2.89 -1.92 14.79
N ASP A 145 2.91 -0.71 15.37
CA ASP A 145 3.27 0.51 14.63
C ASP A 145 4.78 0.63 14.37
N THR A 146 5.56 0.03 15.27
CA THR A 146 6.98 -0.22 15.11
C THR A 146 7.43 -1.41 15.96
N LEU A 147 8.45 -2.12 15.48
CA LEU A 147 9.20 -3.09 16.28
C LEU A 147 10.30 -2.42 17.11
N PHE A 148 10.71 -3.09 18.18
CA PHE A 148 11.75 -2.65 19.11
C PHE A 148 12.71 -3.80 19.41
N THR A 149 13.98 -3.49 19.61
CA THR A 149 14.96 -4.44 20.13
C THR A 149 14.67 -4.79 21.60
N ILE A 150 15.31 -5.84 22.11
CA ILE A 150 15.23 -6.22 23.53
C ILE A 150 15.69 -5.11 24.50
N SER A 151 16.54 -4.19 24.04
CA SER A 151 16.97 -3.02 24.82
C SER A 151 15.97 -1.85 24.76
N GLY A 152 14.84 -2.02 24.06
CA GLY A 152 13.80 -1.00 23.89
C GLY A 152 14.12 0.04 22.82
N GLU A 153 15.10 -0.22 21.94
CA GLU A 153 15.43 0.71 20.87
C GLU A 153 14.57 0.41 19.63
N PRO A 154 14.03 1.44 18.95
CA PRO A 154 13.26 1.24 17.74
C PRO A 154 14.05 0.53 16.64
N MET A 155 13.46 -0.48 16.01
CA MET A 155 14.01 -1.13 14.82
C MET A 155 13.72 -0.26 13.60
N LEU A 156 14.78 0.27 13.00
CA LEU A 156 14.73 1.22 11.90
C LEU A 156 15.24 0.61 10.60
N THR A 157 14.63 1.02 9.49
CA THR A 157 15.02 0.67 8.13
C THR A 157 15.31 1.91 7.30
N GLU A 158 16.00 1.74 6.17
CA GLU A 158 16.24 2.83 5.23
C GLU A 158 15.17 2.85 4.14
N VAL A 159 14.80 4.05 3.67
CA VAL A 159 13.79 4.20 2.60
C VAL A 159 14.24 3.53 1.29
N GLN A 160 15.55 3.33 1.11
CA GLN A 160 16.11 2.69 -0.08
C GLN A 160 16.49 1.22 0.13
N SER A 161 16.37 0.68 1.35
CA SER A 161 16.68 -0.72 1.59
C SER A 161 15.62 -1.65 1.02
N THR A 162 16.05 -2.83 0.61
CA THR A 162 15.19 -3.98 0.29
C THR A 162 15.44 -5.03 1.36
N PRO A 163 14.80 -4.92 2.53
CA PRO A 163 15.07 -5.85 3.61
C PRO A 163 14.61 -7.26 3.26
N THR A 164 15.06 -8.22 4.03
CA THR A 164 14.75 -9.64 3.86
C THR A 164 14.48 -10.26 5.22
N PHE A 165 13.47 -11.12 5.25
CA PHE A 165 13.18 -12.01 6.36
C PHE A 165 13.71 -13.39 6.00
N ALA A 166 14.43 -14.03 6.93
CA ALA A 166 14.95 -15.38 6.77
C ALA A 166 15.37 -15.95 8.13
N ASP A 167 14.93 -17.17 8.44
CA ASP A 167 15.44 -17.99 9.53
C ASP A 167 16.90 -18.41 9.23
N ILE A 168 17.90 -17.68 9.76
CA ILE A 168 19.32 -17.94 9.44
C ILE A 168 19.96 -18.98 10.35
N ASP A 169 19.41 -19.16 11.56
CA ASP A 169 19.96 -20.01 12.59
C ASP A 169 19.19 -21.32 12.79
N ASN A 170 18.05 -21.46 12.08
CA ASN A 170 17.16 -22.61 12.01
C ASN A 170 16.45 -22.87 13.35
N ASP A 171 16.04 -21.82 14.06
CA ASP A 171 15.27 -21.91 15.30
C ASP A 171 13.74 -21.85 15.10
N GLY A 172 13.31 -21.51 13.88
CA GLY A 172 11.92 -21.54 13.45
C GLY A 172 11.20 -20.20 13.47
N ASP A 173 11.89 -19.09 13.75
CA ASP A 173 11.38 -17.75 13.49
C ASP A 173 12.19 -17.01 12.41
N GLU A 174 11.62 -15.91 11.88
CA GLU A 174 12.26 -15.17 10.79
C GLU A 174 13.09 -14.00 11.31
N ASP A 175 14.40 -14.05 11.06
CA ASP A 175 15.29 -12.93 11.33
C ASP A 175 15.14 -11.82 10.30
N PHE A 176 15.41 -10.59 10.72
CA PHE A 176 15.25 -9.41 9.89
C PHE A 176 16.58 -8.78 9.48
N PHE A 177 16.82 -8.69 8.17
CA PHE A 177 17.99 -8.07 7.57
C PHE A 177 17.61 -6.80 6.82
N THR A 178 18.28 -5.69 7.09
CA THR A 178 18.08 -4.41 6.38
C THR A 178 19.41 -3.74 6.06
N GLY A 179 19.41 -2.83 5.09
CA GLY A 179 20.55 -1.95 4.85
C GLY A 179 20.81 -1.04 6.06
N GLY A 180 22.06 -0.95 6.47
CA GLY A 180 22.53 -0.05 7.53
C GLY A 180 22.85 1.34 6.97
N SER A 181 22.52 2.37 7.76
CA SER A 181 22.33 3.72 7.26
C SER A 181 23.46 4.28 6.42
N LEU A 182 23.21 4.52 5.13
CA LEU A 182 24.07 5.11 4.07
C LEU A 182 25.55 4.69 4.05
N SER A 183 25.94 3.72 4.87
CA SER A 183 27.31 3.29 5.13
C SER A 183 27.64 2.00 4.38
N GLY A 184 26.66 1.43 3.67
CA GLY A 184 26.79 0.20 2.91
C GLY A 184 26.91 -1.05 3.78
N THR A 185 26.48 -0.97 5.04
CA THR A 185 26.44 -2.09 5.98
C THR A 185 25.10 -2.83 5.89
N VAL A 186 25.05 -4.01 6.49
CA VAL A 186 23.81 -4.74 6.77
C VAL A 186 23.58 -4.68 8.28
N THR A 187 22.36 -4.33 8.67
CA THR A 187 21.87 -4.48 10.03
C THR A 187 21.04 -5.76 10.09
N TYR A 188 21.27 -6.55 11.12
CA TYR A 188 20.57 -7.81 11.38
C TYR A 188 19.94 -7.74 12.77
N PHE A 189 18.73 -8.27 12.85
CA PHE A 189 17.96 -8.42 14.06
C PHE A 189 17.51 -9.87 14.14
N GLU A 190 18.00 -10.58 15.15
CA GLU A 190 17.45 -11.88 15.57
C GLU A 190 16.10 -11.64 16.25
N ASN A 191 15.14 -12.53 16.02
CA ASN A 191 13.87 -12.55 16.74
C ASN A 191 13.89 -13.45 18.00
#